data_AF-A0A962ECC1-F1
#
_entry.id   AF-A0A962ECC1-F1
#
_cell.length_a   1.000
_cell.length_b   1.000
_cell.length_c   1.000
_cell.angle_alpha   90.00
_cell.angle_beta   90.00
_cell.angle_gamma   90.00
#
_symmetry.space_group_name_H-M   'P 1'
#
loop_
_entity.id
_entity.type
_entity.pdbx_description
1 polymer ?
#
loop_
_entity_poly.entity_id
_entity_poly.type
_entity_poly.pdbx_seq_one_letter_code
_entity_poly.pdbx_strand_id
1 'polypeptide(L)'
;LIDYSKPSTERRLWVFDLQTAQVLYAEHVAHGRSSGENLARHFSNANGSHQTSLGLFRTAETYQGGNGYSLRMDGLEPGINDQARPRQIVMHGAPYVNPEMALRQGRLGRSYGCPAVRPAVARPLIDSIKEGQLLFAYYPDSDWLAQSRFLKCETARSGLAALYSGGNRAGAAP
;
A
#
# COMPACT_ATOMS: atom_id res chain seq x y z
N LEU A 1 2.60 -3.64 -1.19
CA LEU A 1 2.58 -3.08 0.18
C LEU A 1 3.13 -1.65 0.15
N ILE A 2 2.43 -0.69 0.75
CA ILE A 2 3.01 0.59 1.15
C ILE A 2 3.00 0.67 2.67
N ASP A 3 4.16 0.89 3.29
CA ASP A 3 4.31 1.05 4.74
C ASP A 3 4.44 2.53 5.09
N TYR A 4 3.34 3.17 5.47
CA TYR A 4 3.33 4.57 5.85
C TYR A 4 3.85 4.83 7.27
N SER A 5 4.19 3.77 8.04
CA SER A 5 4.90 3.95 9.33
C SER A 5 6.33 4.46 9.13
N LYS A 6 6.89 4.24 7.93
CA LYS A 6 8.21 4.72 7.54
C LYS A 6 8.19 6.14 6.98
N PRO A 7 9.28 6.91 7.18
CA PRO A 7 9.40 8.23 6.61
C PRO A 7 9.43 8.18 5.07
N SER A 8 8.99 9.28 4.45
CA SER A 8 8.97 9.43 2.99
C SER A 8 10.37 9.40 2.37
N THR A 9 11.40 9.71 3.15
CA THR A 9 12.82 9.63 2.75
C THR A 9 13.33 8.19 2.60
N GLU A 10 12.58 7.19 3.08
CA GLU A 10 12.92 5.77 2.94
C GLU A 10 12.10 5.10 1.83
N ARG A 11 12.66 4.02 1.28
CA ARG A 11 11.89 3.09 0.45
C ARG A 11 10.83 2.45 1.34
N ARG A 12 9.57 2.62 0.95
CA ARG A 12 8.40 2.16 1.72
C ARG A 12 7.26 1.64 0.85
N LEU A 13 7.50 1.46 -0.44
CA LEU A 13 6.65 0.71 -1.37
C LEU A 13 7.40 -0.55 -1.76
N TRP A 14 6.75 -1.71 -1.62
CA TRP A 14 7.23 -2.98 -2.12
C TRP A 14 6.18 -3.65 -2.98
N VAL A 15 6.64 -4.24 -4.08
CA VAL A 15 5.85 -5.10 -4.96
C VAL A 15 6.46 -6.48 -4.91
N PHE A 16 5.60 -7.48 -4.71
CA PHE A 16 5.99 -8.87 -4.54
C PHE A 16 5.39 -9.70 -5.66
N ASP A 17 6.18 -10.60 -6.21
CA ASP A 17 5.67 -11.76 -6.93
C ASP A 17 5.36 -12.85 -5.89
N LEU A 18 4.07 -13.19 -5.76
CA LEU A 18 3.61 -14.17 -4.78
C LEU A 18 3.83 -15.62 -5.23
N GLN A 19 4.05 -15.87 -6.53
CA GLN A 19 4.35 -17.21 -7.04
C GLN A 19 5.81 -17.56 -6.77
N THR A 20 6.71 -16.61 -6.97
CA THR A 20 8.16 -16.80 -6.81
C THR A 20 8.68 -16.33 -5.44
N ALA A 21 7.84 -15.69 -4.64
CA ALA A 21 8.20 -15.06 -3.36
C ALA A 21 9.33 -14.02 -3.48
N GLN A 22 9.42 -13.34 -4.63
CA GLN A 22 10.47 -12.34 -4.90
C GLN A 22 9.95 -10.91 -4.72
N VAL A 23 10.87 -10.01 -4.34
CA VAL A 23 10.62 -8.57 -4.35
C VAL A 23 10.95 -8.03 -5.74
N LEU A 24 9.94 -7.56 -6.47
CA LEU A 24 10.11 -6.96 -7.80
C LEU A 24 10.53 -5.50 -7.72
N TYR A 25 9.99 -4.76 -6.75
CA TYR A 25 10.27 -3.34 -6.56
C TYR A 25 10.41 -3.01 -5.07
N ALA A 26 11.34 -2.10 -4.76
CA ALA A 26 11.47 -1.44 -3.48
C ALA A 26 11.71 0.05 -3.72
N GLU A 27 10.68 0.88 -3.55
CA GLU A 27 10.66 2.26 -4.04
C GLU A 27 10.24 3.27 -2.98
N HIS A 28 10.65 4.51 -3.21
CA HIS A 28 10.11 5.69 -2.53
C HIS A 28 8.69 5.97 -3.03
N VAL A 29 7.79 6.30 -2.11
CA VAL A 29 6.41 6.67 -2.44
C VAL A 29 5.95 7.83 -1.57
N ALA A 30 5.36 8.84 -2.20
CA ALA A 30 4.76 9.99 -1.53
C ALA A 30 3.36 9.68 -0.99
N HIS A 31 2.92 10.47 -0.02
CA HIS A 31 1.57 10.45 0.55
C HIS A 31 0.86 11.80 0.32
N GLY A 32 -0.41 11.89 0.71
CA GLY A 32 -1.20 13.10 0.67
C GLY A 32 -0.67 14.20 1.60
N ARG A 33 -0.74 15.46 1.18
CA ARG A 33 -0.16 16.60 1.91
C ARG A 33 -0.70 16.76 3.33
N SER A 34 -1.96 16.42 3.54
CA SER A 34 -2.63 16.54 4.83
C SER A 34 -2.40 15.32 5.73
N SER A 35 -1.63 14.32 5.26
CA SER A 35 -1.25 13.14 6.06
C SER A 35 -0.06 13.40 6.96
N GLY A 36 0.74 14.44 6.71
CA GLY A 36 1.92 14.78 7.50
C GLY A 36 3.08 15.29 6.64
N GLU A 37 4.22 15.55 7.27
CA GLU A 37 5.45 16.03 6.61
C GLU A 37 6.30 14.85 6.11
N ASN A 38 7.44 14.54 6.74
CA ASN A 38 8.22 13.36 6.36
C ASN A 38 7.49 12.05 6.71
N LEU A 39 6.84 12.04 7.87
CA LEU A 39 6.03 10.93 8.37
C LEU A 39 4.56 11.21 8.06
N ALA A 40 3.87 10.22 7.51
CA ALA A 40 2.41 10.23 7.49
C ALA A 40 1.91 9.78 8.86
N ARG A 41 0.99 10.54 9.44
CA ARG A 41 0.38 10.29 10.75
C ARG A 41 -1.14 10.38 10.73
N HIS A 42 -1.70 10.92 9.65
CA HIS A 42 -3.14 11.13 9.52
C HIS A 42 -3.64 10.56 8.19
N PHE A 43 -4.76 9.88 8.25
CA PHE A 43 -5.35 9.18 7.12
C PHE A 43 -6.84 9.45 7.11
N SER A 44 -7.45 9.45 5.93
CA SER A 44 -8.88 9.70 5.82
C SER A 44 -9.47 9.09 4.57
N ASN A 45 -10.72 8.68 4.69
CA ASN A 45 -11.58 8.28 3.59
C ASN A 45 -12.36 9.46 2.99
N ALA A 46 -12.36 10.63 3.63
CA ALA A 46 -13.21 11.75 3.25
C ALA A 46 -12.73 12.46 1.97
N ASN A 47 -13.68 12.84 1.12
CA ASN A 47 -13.41 13.67 -0.05
C ASN A 47 -12.88 15.05 0.35
N GLY A 48 -11.94 15.60 -0.43
CA GLY A 48 -11.31 16.89 -0.14
C GLY A 48 -10.35 16.93 1.06
N SER A 49 -10.17 15.81 1.80
CA SER A 49 -9.23 15.75 2.92
C SER A 49 -7.77 15.98 2.51
N HIS A 50 -7.44 15.63 1.26
CA HIS A 50 -6.06 15.53 0.73
C HIS A 50 -5.16 14.60 1.54
N GLN A 51 -5.75 13.67 2.29
CA GLN A 51 -5.07 12.65 3.08
C GLN A 51 -5.04 11.35 2.30
N THR A 52 -3.98 10.57 2.51
CA THR A 52 -3.92 9.18 2.06
C THR A 52 -4.94 8.33 2.81
N SER A 53 -5.47 7.30 2.17
CA SER A 53 -6.30 6.27 2.81
C SER A 53 -5.47 5.01 3.07
N LEU A 54 -5.72 4.38 4.22
CA LEU A 54 -5.16 3.08 4.57
C LEU A 54 -5.98 1.96 3.92
N GLY A 55 -5.58 0.72 4.18
CA GLY A 55 -6.35 -0.46 3.84
C GLY A 55 -6.00 -1.11 2.52
N LEU A 56 -6.81 -2.09 2.17
CA LEU A 56 -6.70 -2.88 0.95
C LEU A 56 -7.40 -2.19 -0.22
N PHE A 57 -6.70 -2.10 -1.34
CA PHE A 57 -7.20 -1.62 -2.62
C PHE A 57 -7.06 -2.72 -3.66
N ARG A 58 -7.98 -2.72 -4.62
CA ARG A 58 -7.82 -3.42 -5.90
C ARG A 58 -7.32 -2.44 -6.94
N THR A 59 -6.26 -2.78 -7.64
CA THR A 59 -5.82 -2.01 -8.80
C THR A 59 -6.77 -2.27 -9.97
N ALA A 60 -7.04 -1.26 -10.78
CA ALA A 60 -8.04 -1.33 -11.84
C ALA A 60 -7.40 -0.98 -13.19
N GLU A 61 -8.12 -0.24 -14.03
CA GLU A 61 -7.63 0.18 -15.33
C GLU A 61 -6.61 1.33 -15.23
N THR A 62 -5.76 1.43 -16.25
CA THR A 62 -4.86 2.56 -16.43
C THR A 62 -5.48 3.60 -17.34
N TYR A 63 -5.02 4.85 -17.22
CA TYR A 63 -5.42 5.92 -18.11
C TYR A 63 -4.30 6.97 -18.24
N GLN A 64 -4.43 7.83 -19.24
CA GLN A 64 -3.59 9.02 -19.39
C GLN A 64 -4.36 10.25 -18.92
N GLY A 65 -3.79 11.02 -17.99
CA GLY A 65 -4.39 12.24 -17.46
C GLY A 65 -3.35 13.30 -17.08
N GLY A 66 -3.73 14.27 -16.24
CA GLY A 66 -2.84 15.36 -15.84
C GLY A 66 -1.57 14.92 -15.11
N ASN A 67 -1.60 13.75 -14.46
CA ASN A 67 -0.43 13.13 -13.82
C ASN A 67 0.33 12.16 -14.76
N GLY A 68 0.00 12.14 -16.05
CA GLY A 68 0.48 11.17 -17.01
C GLY A 68 -0.13 9.78 -16.79
N TYR A 69 0.67 8.74 -17.04
CA TYR A 69 0.23 7.35 -16.97
C TYR A 69 -0.09 6.97 -15.53
N SER A 70 -1.36 6.71 -15.27
CA SER A 70 -1.90 6.56 -13.92
C SER A 70 -2.72 5.29 -13.81
N LEU A 71 -2.69 4.67 -12.63
CA LEU A 71 -3.42 3.45 -12.30
C LEU A 71 -4.56 3.77 -11.35
N ARG A 72 -5.80 3.48 -11.76
CA ARG A 72 -6.95 3.60 -10.86
C ARG A 72 -6.92 2.52 -9.81
N MET A 73 -7.47 2.86 -8.64
CA MET A 73 -7.56 1.95 -7.51
C MET A 73 -8.96 2.05 -6.91
N ASP A 74 -9.53 0.90 -6.59
CA ASP A 74 -10.81 0.79 -5.91
C ASP A 74 -10.58 0.33 -4.48
N GLY A 75 -11.09 1.08 -3.51
CA GLY A 75 -10.97 0.72 -2.10
C GLY A 75 -11.85 -0.46 -1.75
N LEU A 76 -11.29 -1.44 -1.04
CA LEU A 76 -11.99 -2.65 -0.64
C LEU A 76 -12.41 -2.65 0.83
N GLU A 77 -12.17 -1.59 1.61
CA GLU A 77 -12.55 -1.49 3.01
C GLU A 77 -13.62 -0.40 3.21
N PRO A 78 -14.91 -0.78 3.40
CA PRO A 78 -15.98 0.16 3.70
C PRO A 78 -15.65 1.03 4.91
N GLY A 79 -15.84 2.34 4.78
CA GLY A 79 -15.54 3.34 5.81
C GLY A 79 -14.06 3.75 5.89
N ILE A 80 -13.13 2.93 5.35
CA ILE A 80 -11.69 3.16 5.43
C ILE A 80 -11.13 3.72 4.12
N ASN A 81 -11.49 3.12 2.99
CA ASN A 81 -10.99 3.53 1.68
C ASN A 81 -11.98 3.36 0.52
N ASP A 82 -13.23 2.96 0.77
CA ASP A 82 -14.26 2.77 -0.26
C ASP A 82 -14.55 4.03 -1.10
N GLN A 83 -14.15 5.22 -0.62
CA GLN A 83 -14.24 6.46 -1.39
C GLN A 83 -13.02 6.72 -2.31
N ALA A 84 -12.07 5.79 -2.42
CA ALA A 84 -10.85 5.97 -3.23
C ALA A 84 -11.16 6.34 -4.68
N ARG A 85 -12.10 5.64 -5.31
CA ARG A 85 -12.52 5.85 -6.69
C ARG A 85 -13.17 7.23 -6.93
N PRO A 86 -14.23 7.63 -6.19
CA PRO A 86 -14.81 8.97 -6.35
C PRO A 86 -13.84 10.10 -5.96
N ARG A 87 -12.88 9.84 -5.07
CA ARG A 87 -11.80 10.78 -4.71
C ARG A 87 -10.66 10.83 -5.71
N GLN A 88 -10.73 10.07 -6.80
CA GLN A 88 -9.68 9.98 -7.82
C GLN A 88 -8.31 9.60 -7.24
N ILE A 89 -8.30 8.70 -6.24
CA ILE A 89 -7.06 8.16 -5.69
C ILE A 89 -6.48 7.17 -6.69
N VAL A 90 -5.31 7.50 -7.22
CA VAL A 90 -4.62 6.74 -8.28
C VAL A 90 -3.15 6.60 -7.94
N MET A 91 -2.49 5.57 -8.45
CA MET A 91 -1.03 5.53 -8.45
C MET A 91 -0.49 6.22 -9.71
N HIS A 92 0.52 7.08 -9.56
CA HIS A 92 1.10 7.81 -10.68
C HIS A 92 2.58 8.19 -10.45
N GLY A 93 3.26 8.60 -11.53
CA GLY A 93 4.58 9.21 -11.44
C GLY A 93 4.50 10.69 -11.07
N ALA A 94 5.47 11.21 -10.31
CA ALA A 94 5.55 12.63 -10.01
C ALA A 94 6.99 13.13 -9.83
N PRO A 95 7.41 14.24 -10.47
CA PRO A 95 8.76 14.78 -10.34
C PRO A 95 9.15 15.16 -8.90
N TYR A 96 8.18 15.48 -8.06
CA TYR A 96 8.41 15.81 -6.65
C TYR A 96 8.77 14.59 -5.79
N VAL A 97 8.68 13.37 -6.34
CA VAL A 97 9.25 12.17 -5.75
C VAL A 97 10.71 12.08 -6.21
N ASN A 98 11.58 12.77 -5.50
CA ASN A 98 13.01 12.81 -5.79
C ASN A 98 13.79 12.51 -4.49
N PRO A 99 14.41 11.32 -4.37
CA PRO A 99 15.16 10.93 -3.17
C PRO A 99 16.33 11.84 -2.85
N GLU A 100 17.05 12.35 -3.85
CA GLU A 100 18.18 13.28 -3.64
C GLU A 100 17.70 14.61 -3.06
N MET A 101 16.58 15.13 -3.57
CA MET A 101 15.95 16.31 -3.00
C MET A 101 15.44 16.02 -1.58
N ALA A 102 14.90 14.82 -1.35
CA ALA A 102 14.40 14.39 -0.06
C ALA A 102 15.49 14.40 1.03
N LEU A 103 16.72 14.01 0.68
CA LEU A 103 17.87 14.08 1.60
C LEU A 103 18.20 15.52 2.02
N ARG A 104 18.00 16.50 1.13
CA ARG A 104 18.26 17.92 1.43
C ARG A 104 17.12 18.59 2.20
N GLN A 105 15.87 18.29 1.85
CA GLN A 105 14.69 18.95 2.42
C GLN A 105 14.06 18.18 3.59
N GLY A 106 14.55 16.98 3.89
CA GLY A 106 14.07 16.12 4.98
C GLY A 106 12.74 15.40 4.72
N ARG A 107 12.18 15.46 3.50
CA ARG A 107 10.94 14.75 3.08
C ARG A 107 10.80 14.67 1.57
N LEU A 108 9.90 13.84 1.05
CA LEU A 108 9.47 13.95 -0.36
C LEU A 108 8.48 15.11 -0.55
N GLY A 109 8.20 15.44 -1.82
CA GLY A 109 6.95 16.12 -2.17
C GLY A 109 5.72 15.28 -1.83
N ARG A 110 4.55 15.91 -1.86
CA ARG A 110 3.29 15.31 -1.40
C ARG A 110 2.18 15.53 -2.41
N SER A 111 1.31 14.54 -2.56
CA SER A 111 0.14 14.56 -3.44
C SER A 111 -1.10 15.08 -2.70
N TYR A 112 -2.29 14.93 -3.30
CA TYR A 112 -3.58 15.13 -2.63
C TYR A 112 -4.24 13.83 -2.15
N GLY A 113 -3.43 12.81 -1.86
CA GLY A 113 -3.89 11.52 -1.30
C GLY A 113 -3.37 10.32 -2.08
N CYS A 114 -3.07 10.52 -3.37
CA CYS A 114 -2.52 9.53 -4.28
C CYS A 114 -1.13 9.01 -3.84
N PRO A 115 -0.86 7.69 -3.88
CA PRO A 115 0.51 7.20 -3.83
C PRO A 115 1.24 7.60 -5.12
N ALA A 116 2.27 8.43 -4.99
CA ALA A 116 3.06 8.86 -6.14
C ALA A 116 4.50 8.30 -6.05
N VAL A 117 5.04 7.85 -7.17
CA VAL A 117 6.40 7.30 -7.30
C VAL A 117 7.25 8.13 -8.26
N ARG A 118 8.53 7.80 -8.42
CA ARG A 118 9.41 8.49 -9.37
C ARG A 118 8.92 8.28 -10.80
N PRO A 119 8.99 9.29 -11.69
CA PRO A 119 8.55 9.14 -13.08
C PRO A 119 9.26 7.97 -13.81
N ALA A 120 10.55 7.79 -13.54
CA ALA A 120 11.37 6.73 -14.15
C ALA A 120 10.90 5.30 -13.84
N VAL A 121 10.20 5.07 -12.72
CA VAL A 121 9.71 3.73 -12.33
C VAL A 121 8.20 3.59 -12.49
N ALA A 122 7.47 4.70 -12.69
CA ALA A 122 6.01 4.71 -12.65
C ALA A 122 5.38 3.74 -13.64
N ARG A 123 5.79 3.78 -14.91
CA ARG A 123 5.23 2.89 -15.96
C ARG A 123 5.51 1.40 -15.70
N PRO A 124 6.78 0.95 -15.58
CA PRO A 124 7.06 -0.48 -15.37
C PRO A 124 6.45 -1.01 -14.05
N LEU A 125 6.43 -0.19 -12.99
CA LEU A 125 5.79 -0.56 -11.74
C LEU A 125 4.27 -0.70 -11.92
N ILE A 126 3.59 0.29 -12.49
CA ILE A 126 2.15 0.24 -12.77
C ILE A 126 1.80 -0.97 -13.64
N ASP A 127 2.56 -1.22 -14.70
CA ASP A 127 2.31 -2.34 -15.60
C ASP A 127 2.47 -3.70 -14.91
N SER A 128 3.29 -3.79 -13.85
CA SER A 128 3.42 -5.02 -13.05
C SER A 128 2.28 -5.27 -12.05
N ILE A 129 1.49 -4.23 -11.73
CA ILE A 129 0.43 -4.32 -10.71
C ILE A 129 -0.96 -3.93 -11.22
N LYS A 130 -1.15 -3.66 -12.51
CA LYS A 130 -2.47 -3.32 -13.08
C LYS A 130 -3.39 -4.55 -13.15
N GLU A 131 -4.64 -4.34 -13.56
CA GLU A 131 -5.56 -5.43 -13.91
C GLU A 131 -5.96 -6.33 -12.72
N GLY A 132 -6.28 -5.72 -11.59
CA GLY A 132 -6.95 -6.43 -10.49
C GLY A 132 -6.03 -6.95 -9.38
N GLN A 133 -4.75 -6.57 -9.36
CA GLN A 133 -3.84 -6.89 -8.27
C GLN A 133 -4.21 -6.16 -6.98
N LEU A 134 -3.59 -6.57 -5.87
CA LEU A 134 -3.85 -6.01 -4.55
C LEU A 134 -2.75 -5.02 -4.16
N LEU A 135 -3.17 -3.86 -3.65
CA LEU A 135 -2.30 -2.91 -2.98
C LEU A 135 -2.77 -2.76 -1.54
N PHE A 136 -1.89 -3.02 -0.59
CA PHE A 136 -2.15 -2.82 0.83
C PHE A 136 -1.39 -1.59 1.34
N ALA A 137 -2.11 -0.58 1.84
CA ALA A 137 -1.57 0.64 2.42
C ALA A 137 -1.66 0.56 3.95
N TYR A 138 -0.50 0.40 4.60
CA TYR A 138 -0.40 0.08 6.02
C TYR A 138 0.09 1.27 6.86
N TYR A 139 -0.46 1.39 8.05
CA TYR A 139 0.06 2.20 9.16
C TYR A 139 -0.41 1.58 10.49
N PRO A 140 0.38 1.60 11.58
CA PRO A 140 0.01 1.01 12.87
C PRO A 140 -1.01 1.86 13.65
N ASP A 141 -2.16 2.17 13.02
CA ASP A 141 -3.29 2.82 13.65
C ASP A 141 -4.10 1.77 14.45
N SER A 142 -4.18 1.93 15.77
CA SER A 142 -4.81 0.93 16.64
C SER A 142 -6.27 0.66 16.30
N ASP A 143 -7.01 1.70 15.93
CA ASP A 143 -8.44 1.60 15.67
C ASP A 143 -8.69 0.87 14.35
N TRP A 144 -7.96 1.24 13.29
CA TRP A 144 -7.99 0.55 12.01
C TRP A 144 -7.52 -0.90 12.15
N LEU A 145 -6.43 -1.18 12.86
CA LEU A 145 -5.93 -2.54 13.07
C LEU A 145 -6.97 -3.42 13.80
N ALA A 146 -7.69 -2.87 14.76
CA ALA A 146 -8.73 -3.60 15.51
C ALA A 146 -10.00 -3.86 14.68
N GLN A 147 -10.29 -3.01 13.70
CA GLN A 147 -11.54 -3.03 12.94
C GLN A 147 -11.40 -3.64 11.53
N SER A 148 -10.20 -3.62 10.94
CA SER A 148 -9.99 -4.07 9.56
C SER A 148 -10.37 -5.54 9.37
N ARG A 149 -11.27 -5.79 8.42
CA ARG A 149 -11.73 -7.13 8.07
C ARG A 149 -10.67 -7.99 7.36
N PHE A 150 -9.62 -7.36 6.82
CA PHE A 150 -8.55 -8.07 6.11
C PHE A 150 -7.37 -8.45 7.00
N LEU A 151 -7.33 -7.94 8.23
CA LEU A 151 -6.31 -8.27 9.22
C LEU A 151 -6.77 -9.31 10.24
N LYS A 152 -8.08 -9.56 10.32
CA LYS A 152 -8.66 -10.63 11.13
C LYS A 152 -8.57 -11.94 10.38
N CYS A 153 -7.47 -12.67 10.60
CA CYS A 153 -7.30 -14.01 10.07
C CYS A 153 -7.92 -15.04 11.05
N GLU A 154 -9.25 -15.14 11.06
CA GLU A 154 -9.94 -16.17 11.87
C GLU A 154 -9.65 -17.58 11.33
N THR A 155 -9.41 -17.72 10.02
CA THR A 155 -9.19 -19.00 9.32
C THR A 155 -7.75 -19.52 9.36
N ALA A 156 -6.73 -18.66 9.55
CA ALA A 156 -5.34 -19.14 9.63
C ALA A 156 -5.04 -19.86 10.96
N ARG A 157 -5.74 -19.51 12.05
CA ARG A 157 -5.55 -20.15 13.35
C ARG A 157 -6.05 -21.61 13.37
N SER A 158 -7.15 -21.90 12.68
CA SER A 158 -7.74 -23.24 12.64
C SER A 158 -6.92 -24.23 11.79
N GLY A 159 -6.31 -23.76 10.69
CA GLY A 159 -5.46 -24.59 9.84
C GLY A 159 -4.09 -24.90 10.44
N LEU A 160 -3.48 -23.93 11.13
CA LEU A 160 -2.21 -24.14 11.84
C LEU A 160 -2.37 -25.04 13.06
N ALA A 161 -3.43 -24.89 13.85
CA ALA A 161 -3.70 -25.77 14.99
C ALA A 161 -3.86 -27.24 14.56
N ALA A 162 -4.57 -27.50 13.46
CA ALA A 162 -4.78 -28.84 12.92
C ALA A 162 -3.47 -29.51 12.46
N LEU A 163 -2.51 -28.74 11.92
CA LEU A 163 -1.20 -29.23 11.50
C LEU A 163 -0.29 -29.61 12.68
N TYR A 164 -0.41 -28.94 13.83
CA TYR A 164 0.39 -29.26 15.03
C TYR A 164 -0.18 -30.40 15.88
N SER A 165 -1.47 -30.70 15.79
CA SER A 165 -2.08 -31.82 16.53
C SER A 165 -1.94 -33.20 15.84
N GLY A 166 -1.48 -33.26 14.58
CA GLY A 166 -1.35 -34.51 13.81
C GLY A 166 0.03 -35.19 13.86
N GLY A 167 1.03 -34.57 14.51
CA GLY A 167 2.44 -34.91 14.32
C GLY A 167 3.11 -35.78 15.38
N ASN A 168 2.40 -36.45 16.29
CA ASN A 168 3.07 -37.21 17.35
C ASN A 168 2.43 -38.57 17.67
N ARG A 169 2.56 -39.52 16.72
CA ARG A 169 2.60 -40.96 17.02
C ARG A 169 3.54 -41.67 16.05
N ALA A 170 4.83 -41.66 16.35
CA ALA A 170 5.76 -42.66 15.87
C ALA A 170 6.81 -42.89 16.97
N GLY A 171 6.74 -44.06 17.60
CA GLY A 171 7.71 -44.46 18.63
C GLY A 171 7.29 -45.72 19.35
N ALA A 172 7.42 -46.87 18.70
CA ALA A 172 7.60 -48.16 19.37
C ALA A 172 8.14 -49.22 18.39
N ALA A 173 9.45 -49.48 18.48
CA ALA A 173 10.10 -50.77 18.23
C ALA A 173 11.42 -50.74 19.05
N PRO A 174 11.99 -51.87 19.50
CA PRO A 174 11.82 -53.23 18.99
C PRO A 174 10.80 -54.10 19.74
#